data_AF-A0A2T7KJA9-F1
#
_entry.id   AF-A0A2T7KJA9-F1
#
_cell.length_a   1.000
_cell.length_b   1.000
_cell.length_c   1.000
_cell.angle_alpha   90.00
_cell.angle_beta   90.00
_cell.angle_gamma   90.00
#
_symmetry.space_group_name_H-M   'P 1'
#
loop_
_entity.id
_entity.type
_entity.pdbx_description
1 polymer ?
#
loop_
_entity_poly.entity_id
_entity_poly.type
_entity_poly.pdbx_seq_one_letter_code
_entity_poly.pdbx_strand_id
1 'polypeptide(L)'
;MGYYRVGDERRREAVDRVTALQFDRHGNRVWRTAKSLLDSEHVRRAIGEVATPYGVCREPTNVAAGGHACPLRFRCLGCEHFSTDVSYLPDLQAHLADLLSSRERLMSAFEADDWARSQAMPSEEEIRRIRRLIERVRIDLDDLTPEERAQIEQAVTVVRRSRTVLLGMPRVRQPLPDVRPTRTPT
;
A
#
# COMPACT_ATOMS: atom_id res chain seq x y z
N MET A 1 11.09 -0.63 -35.00
CA MET A 1 11.57 -0.99 -33.64
C MET A 1 11.78 0.27 -32.80
N GLY A 2 10.72 0.89 -32.29
CA GLY A 2 10.79 2.16 -31.53
C GLY A 2 9.65 2.36 -30.54
N TYR A 3 8.51 1.73 -30.79
CA TYR A 3 7.31 1.80 -29.95
C TYR A 3 7.52 1.31 -28.50
N TYR A 4 8.39 0.31 -28.31
CA TYR A 4 8.68 -0.24 -26.97
C TYR A 4 9.49 0.73 -26.11
N ARG A 5 10.52 1.38 -26.69
CA ARG A 5 11.36 2.37 -25.99
C ARG A 5 10.57 3.61 -25.57
N VAL A 6 9.69 4.10 -26.43
CA VAL A 6 8.79 5.24 -26.12
C VAL A 6 7.81 4.87 -25.00
N GLY A 7 7.32 3.63 -24.96
CA GLY A 7 6.48 3.12 -23.87
C GLY A 7 7.21 3.09 -22.52
N ASP A 8 8.46 2.65 -22.51
CA ASP A 8 9.30 2.59 -21.31
C ASP A 8 9.65 3.98 -20.77
N GLU A 9 10.00 4.93 -21.65
CA GLU A 9 10.29 6.31 -21.26
C GLU A 9 9.08 6.98 -20.64
N ARG A 10 7.90 6.85 -21.27
CA ARG A 10 6.63 7.37 -20.73
C ARG A 10 6.26 6.73 -19.39
N ARG A 11 6.58 5.45 -19.21
CA ARG A 11 6.37 4.76 -17.93
C ARG A 11 7.28 5.32 -16.84
N ARG A 12 8.58 5.53 -17.13
CA ARG A 12 9.53 6.11 -16.17
C ARG A 12 9.11 7.50 -15.74
N GLU A 13 8.74 8.34 -16.70
CA GLU A 13 8.29 9.70 -16.42
C GLU A 13 7.01 9.72 -15.56
N ALA A 14 6.09 8.78 -15.79
CA ALA A 14 4.91 8.62 -14.94
C ALA A 14 5.26 8.16 -13.52
N VAL A 15 6.23 7.24 -13.37
CA VAL A 15 6.73 6.81 -12.06
C VAL A 15 7.37 7.98 -11.31
N ASP A 16 8.18 8.80 -11.98
CA ASP A 16 8.82 9.96 -11.37
C ASP A 16 7.80 10.97 -10.83
N ARG A 17 6.76 11.25 -11.62
CA ARG A 17 5.66 12.14 -11.23
C ARG A 17 4.93 11.68 -9.97
N VAL A 18 4.51 10.41 -9.91
CA VAL A 18 3.79 9.91 -8.71
C VAL A 18 4.72 9.84 -7.50
N THR A 19 6.01 9.61 -7.72
CA THR A 19 7.03 9.55 -6.64
C THR A 19 7.28 10.90 -6.00
N ALA A 20 7.17 11.99 -6.75
CA ALA A 20 7.25 13.34 -6.19
C ALA A 20 6.17 13.59 -5.11
N LEU A 21 5.08 12.81 -5.17
CA LEU A 21 3.97 12.81 -4.22
C LEU A 21 3.96 11.50 -3.41
N GLN A 22 5.08 11.18 -2.77
CA GLN A 22 5.22 10.04 -1.86
C GLN A 22 5.03 10.44 -0.40
N PHE A 23 4.38 9.58 0.37
CA PHE A 23 3.98 9.78 1.77
C PHE A 23 4.47 8.62 2.65
N ASP A 24 4.87 8.93 3.88
CA ASP A 24 5.15 7.91 4.90
C ASP A 24 3.85 7.40 5.55
N ARG A 25 3.97 6.48 6.51
CA ARG A 25 2.81 5.94 7.27
C ARG A 25 2.01 6.99 8.06
N HIS A 26 2.57 8.17 8.30
CA HIS A 26 1.94 9.27 9.04
C HIS A 26 1.25 10.27 8.10
N GLY A 27 1.47 10.16 6.79
CA GLY A 27 1.02 11.11 5.79
C GLY A 27 1.93 12.32 5.65
N ASN A 28 3.18 12.24 6.12
CA ASN A 28 4.19 13.26 5.82
C ASN A 28 4.78 12.99 4.44
N ARG A 29 5.08 14.07 3.70
CA ARG A 29 5.79 13.96 2.43
C ARG A 29 7.18 13.40 2.66
N VAL A 30 7.48 12.29 2.00
CA VAL A 30 8.83 11.73 1.96
C VAL A 30 9.60 12.53 0.91
N TRP A 31 10.12 13.68 1.32
CA TRP A 31 10.81 14.59 0.42
C TRP A 31 12.05 13.92 -0.15
N ARG A 32 11.96 13.52 -1.41
CA ARG A 32 13.10 13.28 -2.28
C ARG A 32 12.96 14.28 -3.41
N THR A 33 13.99 15.08 -3.65
CA THR A 33 14.01 15.97 -4.81
C THR A 33 13.80 15.13 -6.07
N ALA A 34 12.57 15.11 -6.58
CA ALA A 34 12.21 14.44 -7.83
C ALA A 34 12.70 15.28 -9.03
N LYS A 35 14.00 15.65 -9.01
CA LYS A 35 14.70 16.02 -10.24
C LYS A 35 15.02 14.70 -10.91
N SER A 36 14.43 14.46 -12.09
CA SER A 36 14.68 13.34 -13.01
C SER A 36 15.66 12.33 -12.43
N LEU A 37 15.15 11.29 -11.76
CA LEU A 37 15.99 10.30 -11.13
C LEU A 37 16.97 9.81 -12.22
N LEU A 38 18.27 10.03 -12.02
CA LEU A 38 19.30 9.48 -12.90
C LEU A 38 19.01 7.99 -13.06
N ASP A 39 19.31 7.37 -14.20
CA ASP A 39 19.03 5.93 -14.39
C ASP A 39 19.56 5.06 -13.21
N SER A 40 20.65 5.50 -12.57
CA SER A 40 21.19 4.89 -11.35
C SER A 40 20.25 4.95 -10.12
N GLU A 41 19.49 6.03 -9.95
CA GLU A 41 18.50 6.18 -8.89
C GLU A 41 17.26 5.30 -9.12
N HIS A 42 16.81 5.15 -10.36
CA HIS A 42 15.75 4.17 -10.69
C HIS A 42 16.19 2.75 -10.34
N VAL A 43 17.43 2.38 -10.67
CA VAL A 43 17.99 1.07 -10.34
C VAL A 43 18.14 0.88 -8.83
N ARG A 44 18.69 1.88 -8.11
CA ARG A 44 18.79 1.86 -6.64
C ARG A 44 17.44 1.66 -5.98
N ARG A 45 16.39 2.31 -6.51
CA ARG A 45 15.03 2.15 -6.00
C ARG A 45 14.48 0.76 -6.29
N ALA A 46 14.64 0.27 -7.51
CA ALA A 46 14.19 -1.07 -7.89
C ALA A 46 14.86 -2.17 -7.04
N ILE A 47 16.09 -1.94 -6.59
CA ILE A 47 16.84 -2.86 -5.72
C ILE A 47 16.52 -2.63 -4.23
N GLY A 48 16.25 -1.37 -3.82
CA GLY A 48 16.06 -0.96 -2.43
C GLY A 48 14.61 -0.93 -1.94
N GLU A 49 13.66 -1.36 -2.77
CA GLU A 49 12.24 -1.37 -2.45
C GLU A 49 11.59 -2.69 -2.88
N VAL A 50 10.62 -3.14 -2.10
CA VAL A 50 9.73 -4.24 -2.48
C VAL A 50 8.27 -3.80 -2.41
N ALA A 51 7.46 -4.25 -3.36
CA ALA A 51 6.04 -3.95 -3.39
C ALA A 51 5.33 -4.53 -2.15
N THR A 52 4.41 -3.75 -1.58
CA THR A 52 3.54 -4.17 -0.48
C THR A 52 2.09 -3.81 -0.79
N PRO A 53 1.11 -4.30 -0.02
CA PRO A 53 -0.23 -3.74 -0.07
C PRO A 53 -0.18 -2.22 0.10
N TYR A 54 -0.79 -1.52 -0.84
CA TYR A 54 -0.96 -0.06 -0.84
C TYR A 54 0.32 0.77 -0.85
N GLY A 55 1.47 0.21 -1.24
CA GLY A 55 2.72 0.96 -1.25
C GLY A 55 3.97 0.11 -1.48
N VAL A 56 5.07 0.55 -0.88
CA VAL A 56 6.38 -0.11 -0.93
C VAL A 56 7.02 -0.18 0.46
N CYS A 57 7.87 -1.19 0.66
CA CYS A 57 8.70 -1.37 1.84
C CYS A 57 10.18 -1.13 1.50
N ARG A 58 10.88 -0.42 2.39
CA ARG A 58 12.31 -0.09 2.30
C ARG A 58 13.17 -0.75 3.39
N GLU A 59 12.63 -1.73 4.11
CA GLU A 59 13.38 -2.41 5.17
C GLU A 59 14.41 -3.36 4.52
N PRO A 60 15.73 -3.18 4.76
CA PRO A 60 16.76 -3.87 3.98
C PRO A 60 16.65 -5.40 3.99
N THR A 61 16.33 -6.00 5.13
CA THR A 61 16.23 -7.46 5.28
C THR A 61 15.04 -8.02 4.48
N ASN A 62 13.89 -7.35 4.58
CA ASN A 62 12.68 -7.73 3.89
C ASN A 62 12.80 -7.49 2.38
N VAL A 63 13.47 -6.39 1.97
CA VAL A 63 13.80 -6.12 0.56
C VAL A 63 14.71 -7.22 0.01
N ALA A 64 15.79 -7.58 0.72
CA ALA A 64 16.67 -8.67 0.32
C ALA A 64 15.94 -10.03 0.25
N ALA A 65 14.93 -10.23 1.09
CA ALA A 65 14.07 -11.40 1.09
C ALA A 65 12.90 -11.33 0.08
N GLY A 66 12.86 -10.34 -0.81
CA GLY A 66 11.79 -10.19 -1.80
C GLY A 66 10.40 -9.97 -1.20
N GLY A 67 10.31 -9.43 0.01
CA GLY A 67 9.05 -9.15 0.72
C GLY A 67 8.52 -10.31 1.56
N HIS A 68 9.24 -11.44 1.62
CA HIS A 68 8.79 -12.67 2.29
C HIS A 68 9.24 -12.82 3.74
N ALA A 69 10.09 -11.93 4.26
CA ALA A 69 10.63 -12.01 5.62
C ALA A 69 9.92 -11.07 6.63
N CYS A 70 8.96 -10.26 6.20
CA CYS A 70 8.37 -9.24 7.06
C CYS A 70 7.58 -9.85 8.24
N PRO A 71 7.97 -9.55 9.51
CA PRO A 71 7.28 -10.08 10.68
C PRO A 71 5.89 -9.45 10.89
N LEU A 72 5.64 -8.26 10.31
CA LEU A 72 4.40 -7.52 10.46
C LEU A 72 3.25 -8.05 9.59
N ARG A 73 3.46 -9.10 8.78
CA ARG A 73 2.41 -9.87 8.07
C ARG A 73 1.30 -9.00 7.46
N PHE A 74 1.62 -8.25 6.41
CA PHE A 74 0.70 -7.38 5.66
C PHE A 74 0.20 -6.12 6.41
N ARG A 75 0.66 -5.84 7.64
CA ARG A 75 0.34 -4.60 8.38
C ARG A 75 1.28 -3.45 8.04
N CYS A 76 1.56 -3.24 6.75
CA CYS A 76 2.59 -2.30 6.27
C CYS A 76 2.29 -0.84 6.64
N LEU A 77 1.02 -0.41 6.65
CA LEU A 77 0.57 0.90 7.15
C LEU A 77 0.95 1.17 8.63
N GLY A 78 1.33 0.11 9.35
CA GLY A 78 1.86 0.18 10.71
C GLY A 78 3.36 0.48 10.81
N CYS A 79 4.12 0.23 9.74
CA CYS A 79 5.57 0.11 9.73
C CYS A 79 6.25 1.41 9.27
N GLU A 80 7.35 1.80 9.91
CA GLU A 80 8.12 3.00 9.55
C GLU A 80 8.79 2.90 8.17
N HIS A 81 9.13 1.69 7.72
CA HIS A 81 9.72 1.47 6.39
C HIS A 81 8.69 1.49 5.25
N PHE A 82 7.41 1.66 5.56
CA PHE A 82 6.35 1.76 4.57
C PHE A 82 6.24 3.18 4.01
N SER A 83 5.97 3.24 2.70
CA SER A 83 5.57 4.48 2.05
C SER A 83 4.60 4.20 0.92
N THR A 84 3.72 5.15 0.65
CA THR A 84 2.73 5.12 -0.44
C THR A 84 2.93 6.31 -1.35
N ASP A 85 2.44 6.22 -2.57
CA ASP A 85 2.32 7.36 -3.48
C ASP A 85 0.86 7.57 -3.91
N VAL A 86 0.57 8.68 -4.59
CA VAL A 86 -0.79 9.06 -5.03
C VAL A 86 -1.48 8.02 -5.90
N SER A 87 -0.74 7.14 -6.58
CA SER A 87 -1.33 6.10 -7.42
C SER A 87 -2.06 5.02 -6.63
N TYR A 88 -1.82 4.89 -5.32
CA TYR A 88 -2.51 3.96 -4.42
C TYR A 88 -3.76 4.56 -3.77
N LEU A 89 -4.07 5.86 -3.97
CA LEU A 89 -5.23 6.51 -3.36
C LEU A 89 -6.56 5.73 -3.61
N PRO A 90 -6.86 5.25 -4.83
CA PRO A 90 -8.07 4.46 -5.05
C PRO A 90 -8.09 3.13 -4.26
N ASP A 91 -6.93 2.48 -4.10
CA ASP A 91 -6.84 1.20 -3.38
C ASP A 91 -6.98 1.41 -1.86
N LEU A 92 -6.45 2.53 -1.33
CA LEU A 92 -6.63 2.94 0.06
C LEU A 92 -8.10 3.25 0.37
N GLN A 93 -8.79 3.95 -0.55
CA GLN A 93 -10.22 4.24 -0.41
C GLN A 93 -11.08 2.97 -0.43
N ALA A 94 -10.77 2.03 -1.34
CA ALA A 94 -11.44 0.74 -1.40
C ALA A 94 -11.21 -0.07 -0.11
N HIS A 95 -9.97 -0.14 0.39
CA HIS A 95 -9.65 -0.81 1.65
C HIS A 95 -10.39 -0.19 2.84
N LEU A 96 -10.46 1.15 2.91
CA LEU A 96 -11.24 1.81 3.95
C LEU A 96 -12.73 1.44 3.89
N ALA A 97 -13.33 1.42 2.69
CA ALA A 97 -14.72 1.04 2.51
C ALA A 97 -14.95 -0.43 2.93
N ASP A 98 -14.05 -1.33 2.56
CA ASP A 98 -14.11 -2.76 2.94
C ASP A 98 -14.01 -2.95 4.46
N LEU A 99 -13.12 -2.22 5.14
CA LEU A 99 -12.98 -2.25 6.60
C LEU A 99 -14.27 -1.79 7.28
N LEU A 100 -14.87 -0.67 6.83
CA LEU A 100 -16.09 -0.13 7.40
C LEU A 100 -17.29 -1.07 7.18
N SER A 101 -17.44 -1.61 5.97
CA SER A 101 -18.51 -2.57 5.66
C SER A 101 -18.34 -3.87 6.44
N SER A 102 -17.10 -4.35 6.60
CA SER A 102 -16.81 -5.55 7.41
C SER A 102 -17.17 -5.36 8.87
N ARG A 103 -16.92 -4.17 9.44
CA ARG A 103 -17.34 -3.83 10.80
C ARG A 103 -18.85 -3.84 10.97
N GLU A 104 -19.55 -3.16 10.07
CA GLU A 104 -21.02 -3.11 10.07
C GLU A 104 -21.61 -4.52 10.05
N ARG A 105 -21.14 -5.36 9.12
CA ARG A 105 -21.57 -6.77 9.02
C ARG A 105 -21.32 -7.56 10.29
N LEU A 106 -20.17 -7.38 10.95
CA LEU A 106 -19.85 -8.08 12.21
C LEU A 106 -20.68 -7.59 13.39
N MET A 107 -21.01 -6.31 13.44
CA MET A 107 -21.89 -5.74 14.48
C MET A 107 -23.33 -6.24 14.33
N SER A 108 -23.77 -6.49 13.11
CA SER A 108 -25.08 -7.07 12.80
C SER A 108 -25.08 -8.61 12.74
N ALA A 109 -23.95 -9.26 13.02
CA ALA A 109 -23.82 -10.71 12.86
C ALA A 109 -24.53 -11.50 13.96
N PHE A 110 -24.88 -12.74 13.59
CA PHE A 110 -25.40 -13.81 14.44
C PHE A 110 -24.55 -14.06 15.69
N GLU A 111 -25.07 -14.84 16.65
CA GLU A 111 -24.34 -15.22 17.86
C GLU A 111 -23.02 -15.93 17.53
N ALA A 112 -21.93 -15.41 18.08
CA ALA A 112 -20.57 -15.90 17.91
C ALA A 112 -19.81 -15.60 19.20
N ASP A 113 -18.85 -16.47 19.54
CA ASP A 113 -18.00 -16.29 20.73
C ASP A 113 -17.23 -14.97 20.69
N ASP A 114 -17.04 -14.37 21.87
CA ASP A 114 -16.37 -13.07 22.03
C ASP A 114 -14.93 -13.07 21.48
N TRP A 115 -14.20 -14.17 21.65
CA TRP A 115 -12.84 -14.29 21.12
C TRP A 115 -12.83 -14.23 19.58
N ALA A 116 -13.81 -14.86 18.91
CA ALA A 116 -13.90 -14.87 17.45
C ALA A 116 -14.32 -13.48 16.93
N ARG A 117 -15.28 -12.83 17.60
CA ARG A 117 -15.70 -11.46 17.28
C ARG A 117 -14.54 -10.47 17.41
N SER A 118 -13.79 -10.55 18.51
CA SER A 118 -12.66 -9.63 18.74
C SER A 118 -11.52 -9.81 17.73
N GLN A 119 -11.20 -11.04 17.32
CA GLN A 119 -10.19 -11.30 16.29
C GLN A 119 -10.65 -10.92 14.88
N ALA A 120 -11.94 -11.09 14.57
CA ALA A 120 -12.53 -10.71 13.29
C ALA A 120 -12.72 -9.20 13.13
N MET A 121 -12.94 -8.47 14.23
CA MET A 121 -13.22 -7.04 14.19
C MET A 121 -12.05 -6.26 13.57
N PRO A 122 -12.27 -5.54 12.45
CA PRO A 122 -11.27 -4.65 11.89
C PRO A 122 -10.76 -3.62 12.90
N SER A 123 -9.46 -3.35 12.87
CA SER A 123 -8.80 -2.46 13.84
C SER A 123 -9.23 -0.99 13.66
N GLU A 124 -9.69 -0.36 14.75
CA GLU A 124 -9.95 1.09 14.78
C GLU A 124 -8.69 1.92 14.49
N GLU A 125 -7.54 1.44 14.95
CA GLU A 125 -6.25 2.09 14.70
C GLU A 125 -5.92 2.10 13.20
N GLU A 126 -6.13 0.98 12.53
CA GLU A 126 -5.92 0.85 11.08
C GLU A 126 -6.84 1.79 10.31
N ILE A 127 -8.14 1.80 10.64
CA ILE A 127 -9.14 2.69 10.02
C ILE A 127 -8.73 4.15 10.17
N ARG A 128 -8.35 4.56 11.38
CA ARG A 128 -7.95 5.94 11.65
C ARG A 128 -6.70 6.35 10.87
N ARG A 129 -5.72 5.45 10.75
CA ARG A 129 -4.50 5.70 9.96
C ARG A 129 -4.79 5.82 8.48
N ILE A 130 -5.61 4.93 7.92
CA ILE A 130 -5.97 4.98 6.50
C ILE A 130 -6.75 6.26 6.20
N ARG A 131 -7.72 6.64 7.05
CA ARG A 131 -8.47 7.89 6.91
C ARG A 131 -7.54 9.10 6.86
N ARG A 132 -6.61 9.21 7.83
CA ARG A 132 -5.63 10.30 7.88
C ARG A 132 -4.74 10.31 6.64
N LEU A 133 -4.28 9.15 6.19
CA LEU A 133 -3.41 9.04 5.02
C LEU A 133 -4.15 9.48 3.74
N ILE A 134 -5.39 9.02 3.55
CA ILE A 134 -6.26 9.46 2.44
C ILE A 134 -6.47 10.97 2.48
N GLU A 135 -6.78 11.52 3.64
CA GLU A 135 -7.00 12.95 3.82
C GLU A 135 -5.75 13.76 3.46
N ARG A 136 -4.57 13.36 3.97
CA ARG A 136 -3.28 13.99 3.64
C ARG A 136 -2.99 13.96 2.15
N VAL A 137 -3.19 12.80 1.51
CA VAL A 137 -2.98 12.67 0.06
C VAL A 137 -3.93 13.56 -0.73
N ARG A 138 -5.19 13.71 -0.30
CA ARG A 138 -6.17 14.57 -0.96
C ARG A 138 -5.83 16.05 -0.81
N ILE A 139 -5.46 16.50 0.38
CA ILE A 139 -5.03 17.88 0.63
C ILE A 139 -3.88 18.25 -0.32
N ASP A 140 -2.84 17.40 -0.38
CA ASP A 140 -1.70 17.65 -1.26
C ASP A 140 -2.06 17.65 -2.76
N LEU A 141 -3.12 16.93 -3.18
CA LEU A 141 -3.61 16.95 -4.56
C LEU A 141 -4.49 18.17 -4.85
N ASP A 142 -5.22 18.66 -3.85
CA ASP A 142 -6.08 19.84 -3.95
C ASP A 142 -5.26 21.15 -3.96
N ASP A 143 -4.04 21.12 -3.41
CA ASP A 143 -3.06 22.22 -3.47
C ASP A 143 -2.37 22.37 -4.85
N LEU A 144 -2.55 21.41 -5.76
CA LEU A 144 -1.98 21.45 -7.11
C LEU A 144 -2.79 22.37 -8.04
N THR A 145 -2.11 23.00 -8.99
CA THR A 145 -2.79 23.67 -10.11
C THR A 145 -3.60 22.67 -10.95
N PRO A 146 -4.65 23.10 -11.67
CA PRO A 146 -5.44 22.23 -12.54
C PRO A 146 -4.58 21.46 -13.56
N GLU A 147 -3.56 22.11 -14.12
CA GLU A 147 -2.64 21.52 -15.09
C GLU A 147 -1.76 20.44 -14.45
N GLU A 148 -1.18 20.71 -13.28
CA GLU A 148 -0.39 19.73 -12.53
C GLU A 148 -1.24 18.53 -12.11
N ARG A 149 -2.46 18.79 -11.62
CA ARG A 149 -3.41 17.74 -11.23
C ARG A 149 -3.74 16.81 -12.40
N ALA A 150 -4.00 17.37 -13.58
CA ALA A 150 -4.27 16.59 -14.79
C ALA A 150 -3.05 15.72 -15.20
N GLN A 151 -1.83 16.24 -15.08
CA GLN A 151 -0.61 15.47 -15.36
C GLN A 151 -0.41 14.32 -14.36
N ILE A 152 -0.68 14.55 -13.08
CA ILE A 152 -0.62 13.51 -12.04
C ILE A 152 -1.66 12.42 -12.31
N GLU A 153 -2.91 12.77 -12.64
CA GLU A 153 -3.96 11.78 -12.94
C GLU A 153 -3.60 10.90 -14.14
N GLN A 154 -2.99 11.48 -15.18
CA GLN A 154 -2.47 10.73 -16.32
C GLN A 154 -1.33 9.79 -15.90
N ALA A 155 -0.38 10.27 -15.09
CA ALA A 155 0.72 9.47 -14.56
C ALA A 155 0.21 8.30 -13.72
N VAL A 156 -0.76 8.54 -12.82
CA VAL A 156 -1.44 7.51 -12.03
C VAL A 156 -2.06 6.45 -12.93
N THR A 157 -2.75 6.86 -14.00
CA THR A 157 -3.35 5.93 -14.97
C THR A 157 -2.29 5.05 -15.64
N VAL A 158 -1.17 5.62 -16.08
CA VAL A 158 -0.07 4.88 -16.69
C VAL A 158 0.56 3.89 -15.70
N VAL A 159 0.88 4.35 -14.49
CA VAL A 159 1.46 3.51 -13.43
C VAL A 159 0.53 2.35 -13.08
N ARG A 160 -0.76 2.62 -12.84
CA ARG A 160 -1.74 1.60 -12.47
C ARG A 160 -1.96 0.57 -13.58
N ARG A 161 -2.01 0.98 -14.86
CA ARG A 161 -2.10 0.02 -16.00
C ARG A 161 -0.90 -0.92 -16.07
N SER A 162 0.26 -0.41 -15.65
CA SER A 162 1.53 -1.13 -15.71
C SER A 162 1.75 -2.07 -14.51
N ARG A 163 0.91 -1.97 -13.48
CA ARG A 163 0.84 -2.91 -12.35
C ARG A 163 0.02 -4.12 -12.79
N THR A 164 0.65 -5.01 -13.56
CA THR A 164 0.08 -6.32 -13.90
C THR A 164 -0.17 -7.10 -12.59
N VAL A 165 -1.45 -7.33 -12.28
CA VAL A 165 -2.03 -8.32 -11.35
C VAL A 165 -1.04 -8.93 -10.35
N LEU A 166 -0.66 -8.16 -9.32
CA LEU A 166 -0.39 -8.70 -7.99
C LEU A 166 -1.67 -8.67 -7.14
N LEU A 167 -2.83 -8.88 -7.80
CA LEU A 167 -4.08 -9.21 -7.13
C LEU A 167 -4.30 -10.74 -7.14
N GLY A 168 -3.22 -11.49 -6.94
CA GLY A 168 -3.25 -12.55 -5.93
C GLY A 168 -3.24 -11.90 -4.55
N MET A 169 -4.20 -11.01 -4.25
CA MET A 169 -4.44 -10.63 -2.87
C MET A 169 -4.71 -11.95 -2.17
N PRO A 170 -3.90 -12.38 -1.18
CA PRO A 170 -4.46 -13.28 -0.22
C PRO A 170 -5.61 -12.45 0.37
N ARG A 171 -6.87 -12.83 0.04
CA ARG A 171 -7.94 -12.62 1.02
C ARG A 171 -7.29 -13.06 2.32
N VAL A 172 -7.08 -12.14 3.25
CA VAL A 172 -6.48 -12.45 4.53
C VAL A 172 -7.42 -13.47 5.17
N ARG A 173 -7.21 -14.76 4.87
CA ARG A 173 -7.63 -15.85 5.72
C ARG A 173 -6.83 -15.55 6.96
N GLN A 174 -7.52 -15.09 7.99
CA GLN A 174 -6.97 -15.04 9.32
C GLN A 174 -6.19 -16.34 9.53
N PRO A 175 -4.93 -16.27 9.97
CA PRO A 175 -4.19 -17.49 10.27
C PRO A 175 -5.04 -18.27 11.28
N LEU A 176 -5.44 -19.48 10.90
CA LEU A 176 -6.10 -20.40 11.83
C LEU A 176 -5.16 -20.54 13.04
N PRO A 177 -5.67 -20.42 14.28
CA PRO A 177 -4.84 -20.61 15.46
C PRO A 177 -4.21 -22.00 15.39
N ASP A 178 -2.92 -22.07 15.73
CA ASP A 178 -2.15 -23.31 15.77
C ASP A 178 -2.65 -24.15 16.95
N VAL A 179 -3.77 -24.86 16.76
CA VAL A 179 -4.33 -25.78 17.76
C VAL A 179 -3.47 -27.04 17.74
N ARG A 180 -2.37 -27.02 18.50
CA ARG A 180 -1.72 -28.25 18.92
C ARG A 180 -2.59 -28.88 20.01
N PRO A 181 -3.17 -30.08 19.80
CA PRO A 181 -3.81 -30.79 20.89
C PRO A 181 -2.75 -31.19 21.91
N THR A 182 -2.86 -30.67 23.12
CA THR A 182 -2.13 -31.17 24.28
C THR A 182 -2.54 -32.62 24.50
N ARG A 183 -1.60 -33.54 24.33
CA ARG A 183 -1.76 -34.94 24.75
C ARG A 183 -1.91 -34.96 26.27
N THR A 184 -3.07 -35.41 26.74
CA THR A 184 -3.31 -35.71 28.16
C THR A 184 -2.43 -36.90 28.56
N PRO A 185 -1.65 -36.82 29.65
CA PRO A 185 -0.94 -37.99 30.16
C PRO A 185 -1.94 -38.99 30.73
N THR A 186 -1.70 -40.27 30.43
CA THR A 186 -2.40 -41.43 31.00
C THR A 186 -1.75 -41.81 32.33
#